data_AF-A0A1W9ITW8-F1
#
_entry.id   AF-A0A1W9ITW8-F1
#
_cell.length_a   1.000
_cell.length_b   1.000
_cell.length_c   1.000
_cell.angle_alpha   90.00
_cell.angle_beta   90.00
_cell.angle_gamma   90.00
#
_symmetry.space_group_name_H-M   'P 1'
#
loop_
_entity.id
_entity.type
_entity.pdbx_description
1 polymer ?
#
loop_
_entity_poly.entity_id
_entity_poly.type
_entity_poly.pdbx_seq_one_letter_code
_entity_poly.pdbx_strand_id
1 'polypeptide(L)'
;MNHVLPVTSNPAPLNETPPAASTAHPPSHHHQPGPQIPRTERRRLAFVHPLQARILSLVLFYTLMIALLLAIPVFRPLMQALDNPGLSWQERAAVANDLLNLHARYWPWALGAMAVLTIHCLHSLRMMHRIAGPLYRFRRLYREIGEGNLSIRASLRPHDYLTQDADGLNRMTAQLQTRISASKQAQTTVALDVERLKEAVARERNQTLATLVQQTEQDLASLKYSLEWFKTHHG
;
A
#
# COMPACT_ATOMS: atom_id res chain seq x y z
N MET A 1 43.65 -35.08 -72.46
CA MET A 1 43.72 -34.17 -73.62
C MET A 1 43.70 -32.74 -73.10
N ASN A 2 44.79 -32.01 -73.39
CA ASN A 2 45.08 -30.56 -73.39
C ASN A 2 44.82 -29.75 -72.10
N HIS A 3 45.85 -29.36 -71.33
CA HIS A 3 46.76 -28.18 -71.45
C HIS A 3 46.00 -26.84 -71.28
N VAL A 4 46.40 -25.94 -70.37
CA VAL A 4 47.51 -24.95 -70.51
C VAL A 4 47.83 -24.27 -69.14
N LEU A 5 49.11 -24.01 -68.84
CA LEU A 5 49.68 -23.22 -67.71
C LEU A 5 49.79 -21.70 -68.12
N PRO A 6 50.58 -20.74 -67.54
CA PRO A 6 51.47 -20.69 -66.36
C PRO A 6 51.56 -19.31 -65.59
N VAL A 7 52.44 -19.21 -64.56
CA VAL A 7 53.47 -18.13 -64.25
C VAL A 7 53.01 -16.65 -64.06
N THR A 8 53.56 -15.73 -63.25
CA THR A 8 54.50 -15.53 -62.12
C THR A 8 54.31 -14.07 -61.64
N SER A 9 54.79 -13.69 -60.44
CA SER A 9 55.74 -12.57 -60.17
C SER A 9 55.54 -11.88 -58.81
N ASN A 10 56.63 -11.86 -58.03
CA ASN A 10 56.93 -10.99 -56.89
C ASN A 10 57.59 -9.69 -57.46
N PRO A 11 57.64 -8.52 -56.79
CA PRO A 11 58.59 -8.30 -55.69
C PRO A 11 58.15 -7.33 -54.55
N ALA A 12 58.91 -7.35 -53.46
CA ALA A 12 58.97 -6.38 -52.35
C ALA A 12 59.64 -5.04 -52.78
N PRO A 13 60.10 -4.08 -51.92
CA PRO A 13 60.04 -3.90 -50.45
C PRO A 13 59.79 -2.42 -50.00
N LEU A 14 59.90 -2.12 -48.68
CA LEU A 14 60.54 -0.93 -48.03
C LEU A 14 59.93 -0.75 -46.61
N ASN A 15 60.55 -1.27 -45.54
CA ASN A 15 61.69 -0.76 -44.75
C ASN A 15 61.26 0.17 -43.58
N GLU A 16 61.98 0.02 -42.47
CA GLU A 16 62.17 0.97 -41.35
C GLU A 16 61.33 0.83 -40.07
N THR A 17 61.92 0.10 -39.11
CA THR A 17 61.87 0.42 -37.66
C THR A 17 62.59 1.74 -37.39
N PRO A 18 62.16 2.57 -36.41
CA PRO A 18 62.98 2.75 -35.19
C PRO A 18 62.10 3.00 -33.92
N PRO A 19 62.58 3.50 -32.76
CA PRO A 19 62.58 2.75 -31.50
C PRO A 19 61.77 3.39 -30.34
N ALA A 20 61.62 2.62 -29.27
CA ALA A 20 61.51 3.00 -27.84
C ALA A 20 60.87 4.35 -27.45
N ALA A 21 59.76 4.30 -26.69
CA ALA A 21 59.70 4.84 -25.31
C ALA A 21 58.30 4.69 -24.67
N SER A 22 58.30 4.17 -23.45
CA SER A 22 57.51 4.66 -22.31
C SER A 22 55.99 4.73 -22.43
N THR A 23 55.27 3.79 -21.81
CA THR A 23 54.62 4.02 -20.50
C THR A 23 53.84 2.78 -20.09
N ALA A 24 54.03 2.36 -18.85
CA ALA A 24 53.29 1.27 -18.24
C ALA A 24 51.81 1.66 -18.08
N HIS A 25 50.92 0.89 -18.71
CA HIS A 25 49.50 0.86 -18.36
C HIS A 25 49.25 -0.34 -17.42
N PRO A 26 48.61 -0.14 -16.25
CA PRO A 26 48.16 -1.25 -15.42
C PRO A 26 47.00 -1.98 -16.11
N PRO A 27 46.85 -3.29 -15.93
CA PRO A 27 45.76 -4.03 -16.55
C PRO A 27 44.42 -3.54 -16.00
N SER A 28 43.55 -3.14 -16.92
CA SER A 28 42.15 -2.85 -16.71
C SER A 28 41.48 -3.98 -15.93
N HIS A 29 41.06 -3.68 -14.70
CA HIS A 29 40.15 -4.53 -13.94
C HIS A 29 38.85 -4.68 -14.73
N HIS A 30 38.74 -5.77 -15.48
CA HIS A 30 37.47 -6.24 -16.00
C HIS A 30 36.56 -6.53 -14.80
N HIS A 31 35.64 -5.60 -14.56
CA HIS A 31 34.56 -5.73 -13.60
C HIS A 31 33.64 -6.83 -14.13
N GLN A 32 33.86 -8.07 -13.70
CA GLN A 32 32.87 -9.13 -13.88
C GLN A 32 31.58 -8.69 -13.18
N PRO A 33 30.43 -8.62 -13.87
CA PRO A 33 29.17 -8.49 -13.17
C PRO A 33 28.98 -9.79 -12.39
N GLY A 34 29.08 -9.71 -11.06
CA GLY A 34 28.75 -10.80 -10.17
C GLY A 34 27.34 -11.33 -10.47
N PRO A 35 27.06 -12.61 -10.15
CA PRO A 35 25.78 -13.23 -10.45
C PRO A 35 24.65 -12.36 -9.88
N GLN A 36 23.84 -11.78 -10.77
CA GLN A 36 22.65 -11.06 -10.38
C GLN A 36 21.71 -12.07 -9.76
N ILE A 37 21.70 -12.14 -8.42
CA ILE A 37 20.68 -12.89 -7.69
C ILE A 37 19.34 -12.31 -8.13
N PRO A 38 18.49 -13.08 -8.82
CA PRO A 38 17.18 -12.59 -9.19
C PRO A 38 16.45 -12.19 -7.90
N ARG A 39 15.96 -10.94 -7.83
CA ARG A 39 15.05 -10.47 -6.79
C ARG A 39 13.69 -11.12 -6.97
N THR A 40 13.65 -12.44 -6.92
CA THR A 40 12.42 -13.23 -6.90
C THR A 40 12.04 -13.53 -5.46
N GLU A 41 10.74 -13.40 -5.19
CA GLU A 41 10.04 -14.03 -4.07
C GLU A 41 10.02 -13.33 -2.69
N ARG A 42 9.41 -12.14 -2.61
CA ARG A 42 8.65 -11.75 -1.39
C ARG A 42 7.36 -10.97 -1.65
N ARG A 43 6.73 -11.11 -2.82
CA ARG A 43 5.28 -10.85 -2.92
C ARG A 43 4.57 -12.11 -2.47
N ARG A 44 4.54 -12.31 -1.15
CA ARG A 44 3.69 -13.31 -0.49
C ARG A 44 2.34 -13.31 -1.19
N LEU A 45 1.97 -14.47 -1.73
CA LEU A 45 0.59 -14.82 -2.03
C LEU A 45 -0.30 -14.18 -0.97
N ALA A 46 -1.32 -13.47 -1.46
CA ALA A 46 -2.30 -12.74 -0.68
C ALA A 46 -2.65 -13.51 0.60
N PHE A 47 -2.06 -13.08 1.73
CA PHE A 47 -2.66 -13.34 3.02
C PHE A 47 -4.01 -12.64 2.91
N VAL A 48 -5.06 -13.41 2.64
CA VAL A 48 -6.41 -12.88 2.47
C VAL A 48 -6.68 -12.15 3.78
N HIS A 49 -6.60 -10.82 3.73
CA HIS A 49 -6.78 -10.00 4.92
C HIS A 49 -8.11 -10.45 5.55
N PRO A 50 -8.24 -10.64 6.86
CA PRO A 50 -9.48 -11.16 7.46
C PRO A 50 -10.72 -10.35 7.03
N LEU A 51 -10.54 -9.06 6.73
CA LEU A 51 -11.55 -8.20 6.10
C LEU A 51 -11.95 -8.64 4.68
N GLN A 52 -10.99 -9.03 3.85
CA GLN A 52 -11.24 -9.51 2.48
C GLN A 52 -12.06 -10.80 2.48
N ALA A 53 -11.75 -11.74 3.39
CA ALA A 53 -12.54 -12.96 3.53
C ALA A 53 -13.98 -12.67 3.97
N ARG A 54 -14.17 -11.78 4.96
CA ARG A 54 -15.50 -11.35 5.43
C ARG A 54 -16.33 -10.67 4.35
N ILE A 55 -15.72 -9.78 3.56
CA ILE A 55 -16.40 -9.08 2.48
C ILE A 55 -16.70 -10.04 1.32
N LEU A 56 -15.75 -10.92 0.97
CA LEU A 56 -15.98 -11.95 -0.03
C LEU A 56 -17.11 -12.90 0.38
N SER A 57 -17.14 -13.37 1.63
CA SER A 57 -18.21 -14.24 2.13
C SER A 57 -19.57 -13.53 2.11
N LEU A 58 -19.61 -12.24 2.46
CA LEU A 58 -20.83 -11.44 2.39
C LEU A 58 -21.34 -11.30 0.94
N VAL A 59 -20.44 -11.00 0.01
CA VAL A 59 -20.76 -10.90 -1.43
C VAL A 59 -21.25 -12.25 -1.99
N LEU A 60 -20.58 -13.34 -1.64
CA LEU A 60 -20.99 -14.70 -2.04
C LEU A 60 -22.35 -15.06 -1.46
N PHE A 61 -22.60 -14.73 -0.18
CA PHE A 61 -23.88 -14.97 0.47
C PHE A 61 -25.02 -14.23 -0.25
N TYR A 62 -24.88 -12.93 -0.53
CA TYR A 62 -25.89 -12.18 -1.27
C TYR A 62 -26.08 -12.70 -2.69
N THR A 63 -24.99 -13.11 -3.36
CA THR A 63 -25.10 -13.71 -4.69
C THR A 63 -25.89 -15.02 -4.63
N LEU A 64 -25.59 -15.90 -3.67
CA LEU A 64 -26.31 -17.15 -3.49
C LEU A 64 -27.79 -16.89 -3.17
N MET A 65 -28.08 -15.91 -2.31
CA MET A 65 -29.44 -15.51 -1.98
C MET A 65 -30.22 -15.05 -3.22
N ILE A 66 -29.61 -14.21 -4.06
CA ILE A 66 -30.21 -13.75 -5.33
C ILE A 66 -30.39 -14.93 -6.29
N ALA A 67 -29.40 -15.82 -6.41
CA ALA A 67 -29.48 -17.00 -7.26
C ALA A 67 -30.64 -17.92 -6.84
N LEU A 68 -30.83 -18.15 -5.54
CA LEU A 68 -31.96 -18.91 -5.01
C LEU A 68 -33.30 -18.20 -5.27
N LEU A 69 -33.35 -16.88 -5.06
CA LEU A 69 -34.55 -16.08 -5.29
C LEU A 69 -35.00 -16.12 -6.77
N LEU A 70 -34.06 -16.21 -7.71
CA LEU A 70 -34.34 -16.37 -9.13
C LEU A 70 -34.62 -17.83 -9.52
N ALA A 71 -33.93 -18.80 -8.92
CA ALA A 71 -34.09 -20.22 -9.23
C ALA A 71 -35.43 -20.78 -8.75
N ILE A 72 -35.85 -20.46 -7.53
CA ILE A 72 -37.06 -21.04 -6.92
C ILE A 72 -38.32 -20.81 -7.79
N PRO A 73 -38.64 -19.58 -8.25
CA PRO A 73 -39.82 -19.34 -9.09
C PRO A 73 -39.76 -20.05 -10.44
N VAL A 74 -38.56 -20.31 -10.97
CA VAL A 74 -38.37 -20.98 -12.27
C VAL A 74 -38.53 -22.49 -12.13
N PHE A 75 -37.88 -23.11 -11.15
CA PHE A 75 -37.83 -24.57 -11.01
C PHE A 75 -39.04 -25.15 -10.27
N ARG A 76 -39.59 -24.45 -9.27
CA ARG A 76 -40.68 -24.98 -8.42
C ARG A 76 -41.97 -25.32 -9.18
N PRO A 77 -42.56 -24.46 -10.04
CA PRO A 77 -43.79 -24.81 -10.75
C PRO A 77 -43.59 -25.99 -11.72
N LEU A 78 -42.40 -26.10 -12.30
CA LEU A 78 -42.06 -27.16 -13.24
C LEU A 78 -41.98 -28.53 -12.56
N MET A 79 -41.38 -28.59 -11.36
CA MET A 79 -41.36 -29.81 -10.53
C MET A 79 -42.77 -30.22 -10.09
N GLN A 80 -43.61 -29.27 -9.71
CA GLN A 80 -44.99 -29.54 -9.31
C GLN A 80 -45.86 -30.07 -10.47
N ALA A 81 -45.60 -29.62 -11.70
CA ALA A 81 -46.32 -30.09 -12.89
C ALA A 81 -45.97 -31.56 -13.24
N LEU A 82 -44.73 -31.99 -13.00
CA LEU A 82 -44.28 -33.38 -13.22
C LEU A 82 -44.90 -34.36 -12.21
N ASP A 83 -45.03 -33.96 -10.95
CA ASP A 83 -45.54 -34.80 -9.87
C ASP A 83 -47.07 -34.86 -9.80
N ASN A 84 -47.79 -34.04 -10.58
CA ASN A 84 -49.24 -33.96 -10.50
C ASN A 84 -49.90 -35.21 -11.14
N PRO A 85 -50.57 -36.06 -10.34
CA PRO A 85 -51.16 -37.31 -10.81
C PRO A 85 -52.33 -37.10 -11.78
N GLY A 86 -52.91 -35.89 -11.82
CA GLY A 86 -54.04 -35.53 -12.67
C GLY A 86 -53.70 -35.18 -14.12
N LEU A 87 -52.41 -35.00 -14.46
CA LEU A 87 -52.01 -34.75 -15.85
C LEU A 87 -52.04 -36.04 -16.68
N SER A 88 -52.55 -35.93 -17.90
CA SER A 88 -52.46 -36.99 -18.91
C SER A 88 -51.00 -37.28 -19.28
N TRP A 89 -50.75 -38.46 -19.85
CA TRP A 89 -49.39 -38.84 -20.27
C TRP A 89 -48.80 -37.89 -21.33
N GLN A 90 -49.65 -37.28 -22.17
CA GLN A 90 -49.26 -36.33 -23.22
C GLN A 90 -48.80 -35.00 -22.63
N GLU A 91 -49.54 -34.48 -21.64
CA GLU A 91 -49.19 -33.23 -20.96
C GLU A 91 -47.91 -33.41 -20.13
N ARG A 92 -47.73 -34.57 -19.48
CA ARG A 92 -46.46 -34.89 -18.78
C ARG A 92 -45.27 -34.97 -19.75
N ALA A 93 -45.47 -35.55 -20.94
CA ALA A 93 -44.42 -35.59 -21.96
C ALA A 93 -44.06 -34.18 -22.48
N ALA A 94 -45.04 -33.29 -22.63
CA ALA A 94 -44.80 -31.89 -22.99
C ALA A 94 -44.00 -31.15 -21.89
N VAL A 95 -44.38 -31.32 -20.61
CA VAL A 95 -43.66 -30.73 -19.48
C VAL A 95 -42.24 -31.30 -19.36
N ALA A 96 -42.05 -32.60 -19.57
CA ALA A 96 -40.72 -33.22 -19.59
C ALA A 96 -39.85 -32.68 -20.74
N ASN A 97 -40.44 -32.44 -21.91
CA ASN A 97 -39.76 -31.82 -23.05
C ASN A 97 -39.44 -30.34 -22.78
N ASP A 98 -40.30 -29.60 -22.08
CA ASP A 98 -40.04 -28.22 -21.66
C ASP A 98 -38.93 -28.16 -20.60
N LEU A 99 -38.91 -29.08 -19.64
CA LEU A 99 -37.82 -29.24 -18.68
C LEU A 99 -36.51 -29.61 -19.38
N LEU A 100 -36.58 -30.51 -20.35
CA LEU A 100 -35.42 -30.85 -21.16
C LEU A 100 -34.96 -29.62 -21.95
N ASN A 101 -35.83 -28.90 -22.65
CA ASN A 101 -35.43 -27.68 -23.37
C ASN A 101 -35.08 -26.48 -22.47
N LEU A 102 -35.38 -26.55 -21.17
CA LEU A 102 -34.97 -25.56 -20.18
C LEU A 102 -33.45 -25.42 -20.19
N HIS A 103 -32.67 -26.50 -20.31
CA HIS A 103 -31.21 -26.36 -20.36
C HIS A 103 -30.75 -25.56 -21.59
N ALA A 104 -31.37 -25.75 -22.75
CA ALA A 104 -31.01 -25.05 -23.99
C ALA A 104 -31.36 -23.56 -23.94
N ARG A 105 -32.48 -23.19 -23.31
CA ARG A 105 -32.88 -21.78 -23.17
C ARG A 105 -32.11 -21.04 -22.08
N TYR A 106 -31.74 -21.72 -21.00
CA TYR A 106 -31.18 -21.09 -19.79
C TYR A 106 -29.66 -21.19 -19.67
N TRP A 107 -28.96 -22.05 -20.43
CA TRP A 107 -27.49 -22.11 -20.38
C TRP A 107 -26.78 -20.77 -20.72
N PRO A 108 -27.23 -19.94 -21.69
CA PRO A 108 -26.56 -18.67 -21.98
C PRO A 108 -26.71 -17.70 -20.82
N TRP A 109 -27.88 -17.71 -20.17
CA TRP A 109 -28.16 -16.90 -18.98
C TRP A 109 -27.37 -17.38 -17.77
N ALA A 110 -27.26 -18.70 -17.56
CA ALA A 110 -26.48 -19.28 -16.48
C ALA A 110 -24.98 -18.96 -16.62
N LEU A 111 -24.43 -19.06 -17.84
CA LEU A 111 -23.07 -18.64 -18.12
C LEU A 111 -22.88 -17.13 -17.96
N GLY A 112 -23.84 -16.33 -18.43
CA GLY A 112 -23.85 -14.88 -18.21
C GLY A 112 -23.83 -14.55 -16.72
N ALA A 113 -24.66 -15.20 -15.91
CA ALA A 113 -24.71 -15.01 -14.46
C ALA A 113 -23.40 -15.42 -13.79
N MET A 114 -22.78 -16.53 -14.20
CA MET A 114 -21.47 -16.98 -13.71
C MET A 114 -20.36 -15.96 -14.05
N ALA A 115 -20.37 -15.42 -15.27
CA ALA A 115 -19.43 -14.39 -15.69
C ALA A 115 -19.60 -13.11 -14.87
N VAL A 116 -20.84 -12.65 -14.67
CA VAL A 116 -21.16 -11.49 -13.83
C VAL A 116 -20.69 -11.71 -12.39
N LEU A 117 -20.96 -12.87 -11.80
CA LEU A 117 -20.49 -13.23 -10.47
C LEU A 117 -18.97 -13.19 -10.37
N THR A 118 -18.27 -13.76 -11.36
CA THR A 118 -16.81 -13.76 -11.40
C THR A 118 -16.24 -12.35 -11.49
N ILE A 119 -16.81 -11.51 -12.36
CA ILE A 119 -16.41 -10.10 -12.49
C ILE A 119 -16.68 -9.34 -11.19
N HIS A 120 -17.85 -9.54 -10.58
CA HIS A 120 -18.24 -8.89 -9.34
C HIS A 120 -17.31 -9.28 -8.17
N CYS A 121 -16.97 -10.57 -8.06
CA CYS A 121 -16.00 -11.07 -7.09
C CYS A 121 -14.63 -10.41 -7.31
N LEU A 122 -14.09 -10.46 -8.54
CA LEU A 122 -12.80 -9.87 -8.86
C LEU A 122 -12.76 -8.36 -8.60
N HIS A 123 -13.84 -7.65 -8.94
CA HIS A 123 -13.99 -6.23 -8.66
C HIS A 123 -13.96 -5.95 -7.16
N SER A 124 -14.73 -6.71 -6.37
CA SER A 124 -14.78 -6.59 -4.91
C SER A 124 -13.41 -6.83 -4.26
N LEU A 125 -12.68 -7.85 -4.70
CA LEU A 125 -11.30 -8.10 -4.24
C LEU A 125 -10.37 -6.93 -4.59
N ARG A 126 -10.44 -6.41 -5.82
CA ARG A 126 -9.62 -5.26 -6.24
C ARG A 126 -9.90 -4.02 -5.40
N MET A 127 -11.17 -3.72 -5.14
CA MET A 127 -11.57 -2.60 -4.29
C MET A 127 -11.03 -2.75 -2.87
N MET A 128 -11.13 -3.95 -2.30
CA MET A 128 -10.59 -4.23 -0.96
C MET A 128 -9.07 -4.03 -0.89
N HIS A 129 -8.32 -4.44 -1.90
CA HIS A 129 -6.87 -4.24 -1.93
C HIS A 129 -6.48 -2.75 -1.91
N ARG A 130 -7.26 -1.88 -2.58
CA ARG A 130 -7.06 -0.42 -2.60
C ARG A 130 -7.40 0.25 -1.26
N ILE A 131 -8.07 -0.45 -0.34
CA ILE A 131 -8.41 0.05 1.01
C ILE A 131 -7.46 -0.55 2.06
N ALA A 132 -7.27 -1.87 2.05
CA ALA A 132 -6.51 -2.59 3.06
C ALA A 132 -5.02 -2.20 3.10
N GLY A 133 -4.41 -1.94 1.94
CA GLY A 133 -3.00 -1.53 1.85
C GLY A 133 -2.74 -0.19 2.57
N PRO A 134 -3.45 0.88 2.20
CA PRO A 134 -3.40 2.16 2.92
C PRO A 134 -3.74 2.04 4.42
N LEU A 135 -4.76 1.26 4.78
CA LEU A 135 -5.17 1.10 6.17
C LEU A 135 -4.07 0.47 7.05
N TYR A 136 -3.32 -0.48 6.50
CA TYR A 136 -2.14 -1.03 7.20
C TYR A 136 -1.06 0.03 7.44
N ARG A 137 -0.82 0.92 6.46
CA ARG A 137 0.11 2.04 6.63
C ARG A 137 -0.37 3.02 7.70
N PHE A 138 -1.66 3.32 7.73
CA PHE A 138 -2.25 4.19 8.76
C PHE A 138 -2.05 3.65 10.16
N ARG A 139 -2.21 2.34 10.40
CA ARG A 139 -1.93 1.74 11.72
C ARG A 139 -0.52 2.05 12.22
N ARG A 140 0.47 2.00 11.33
CA ARG A 140 1.86 2.36 11.66
C ARG A 140 1.98 3.85 11.96
N LEU A 141 1.38 4.71 11.14
CA LEU A 141 1.40 6.16 11.35
C LEU A 141 0.72 6.56 12.66
N TYR A 142 -0.43 5.97 12.99
CA TYR A 142 -1.12 6.24 14.27
C TYR A 142 -0.26 5.88 15.47
N ARG A 143 0.49 4.77 15.39
CA ARG A 143 1.44 4.40 16.44
C ARG A 143 2.57 5.41 16.55
N GLU A 144 3.19 5.78 15.43
CA GLU A 144 4.30 6.76 15.42
C GLU A 144 3.84 8.15 15.93
N ILE A 145 2.62 8.59 15.58
CA ILE A 145 2.01 9.81 16.12
C ILE A 145 1.74 9.67 17.63
N GLY A 146 1.22 8.51 18.05
CA GLY A 146 0.98 8.19 19.46
C GLY A 146 2.25 8.07 20.29
N GLU A 147 3.40 7.84 19.66
CA GLU A 147 4.75 7.88 20.25
C GLU A 147 5.36 9.30 20.20
N GLY A 148 4.58 10.32 19.81
CA GLY A 148 4.98 11.72 19.82
C GLY A 148 5.65 12.20 18.53
N ASN A 149 5.72 11.36 17.48
CA ASN A 149 6.31 11.76 16.21
C ASN A 149 5.30 12.50 15.32
N LEU A 150 5.31 13.83 15.39
CA LEU A 150 4.41 14.70 14.61
C LEU A 150 5.00 15.13 13.25
N SER A 151 6.26 14.77 12.98
CA SER A 151 6.95 15.10 11.73
C SER A 151 6.57 14.19 10.55
N ILE A 152 5.92 13.06 10.82
CA ILE A 152 5.57 12.10 9.77
C ILE A 152 4.41 12.61 8.91
N ARG A 153 4.38 12.15 7.66
CA ARG A 153 3.30 12.46 6.72
C ARG A 153 2.79 11.18 6.07
N ALA A 154 1.48 11.07 5.97
CA ALA A 154 0.80 10.06 5.20
C ALA A 154 0.90 10.37 3.70
N SER A 155 1.43 9.43 2.92
CA SER A 155 1.41 9.49 1.46
C SER A 155 0.85 8.19 0.89
N LEU A 156 -0.24 8.32 0.15
CA LEU A 156 -0.94 7.24 -0.53
C LEU A 156 -0.86 7.42 -2.04
N ARG A 157 -1.14 6.34 -2.79
CA ARG A 157 -1.17 6.44 -4.25
C ARG A 157 -2.42 7.23 -4.66
N PRO A 158 -2.40 7.95 -5.81
CA PRO A 158 -3.53 8.82 -6.21
C PRO A 158 -4.86 8.08 -6.35
N HIS A 159 -4.78 6.78 -6.66
CA HIS A 159 -5.93 5.90 -6.84
C HIS A 159 -6.24 5.07 -5.58
N ASP A 160 -5.72 5.38 -4.41
CA ASP A 160 -6.18 4.71 -3.19
C ASP A 160 -7.46 5.38 -2.67
N TYR A 161 -8.34 4.62 -2.02
CA TYR A 161 -9.64 5.17 -1.55
C TYR A 161 -9.51 6.12 -0.35
N LEU A 162 -8.42 5.99 0.41
CA LEU A 162 -8.21 6.67 1.69
C LEU A 162 -7.33 7.93 1.54
N THR A 163 -7.20 8.48 0.34
CA THR A 163 -6.39 9.69 0.07
C THR A 163 -6.90 10.89 0.86
N GLN A 164 -8.22 11.11 0.90
CA GLN A 164 -8.83 12.18 1.69
C GLN A 164 -8.53 12.03 3.20
N ASP A 165 -8.56 10.80 3.72
CA ASP A 165 -8.21 10.53 5.12
C ASP A 165 -6.72 10.78 5.39
N ALA A 166 -5.84 10.48 4.43
CA ALA A 166 -4.42 10.79 4.53
C ALA A 166 -4.18 12.31 4.58
N ASP A 167 -4.90 13.07 3.76
CA ASP A 167 -4.83 14.53 3.76
C ASP A 167 -5.34 15.12 5.08
N GLY A 168 -6.45 14.60 5.60
CA GLY A 168 -6.97 14.96 6.93
C GLY A 168 -5.96 14.67 8.04
N LEU A 169 -5.36 13.49 8.04
CA LEU A 169 -4.32 13.09 8.99
C LEU A 169 -3.11 14.03 8.91
N ASN A 170 -2.64 14.36 7.71
CA ASN A 170 -1.53 15.28 7.49
C ASN A 170 -1.82 16.66 8.06
N ARG A 171 -3.00 17.21 7.78
CA ARG A 171 -3.43 18.52 8.31
C ARG A 171 -3.47 18.50 9.83
N MET A 172 -4.04 17.45 10.43
CA MET A 172 -4.09 17.30 11.89
C MET A 172 -2.69 17.26 12.49
N THR A 173 -1.79 16.42 11.97
CA THR A 173 -0.41 16.33 12.46
C THR A 173 0.36 17.64 12.28
N ALA A 174 0.15 18.35 11.18
CA ALA A 174 0.78 19.64 10.94
C ALA A 174 0.29 20.70 11.95
N GLN A 175 -1.02 20.76 12.22
CA GLN A 175 -1.56 21.68 13.23
C GLN A 175 -1.05 21.37 14.64
N LEU A 176 -0.99 20.09 15.02
CA LEU A 176 -0.41 19.68 16.30
C LEU A 176 1.07 20.06 16.38
N GLN A 177 1.84 19.81 15.32
CA GLN A 177 3.25 20.18 15.24
C GLN A 177 3.43 21.69 15.46
N THR A 178 2.66 22.52 14.76
CA THR A 178 2.72 23.98 14.91
C THR A 178 2.43 24.42 16.34
N ARG A 179 1.39 23.86 16.98
CA ARG A 179 1.02 24.21 18.36
C ARG A 179 2.09 23.80 19.36
N ILE A 180 2.64 22.58 19.25
CA ILE A 180 3.72 22.12 20.12
C ILE A 180 4.99 22.95 19.93
N SER A 181 5.36 23.28 18.69
CA SER A 181 6.50 24.17 18.42
C SER A 181 6.31 25.55 19.05
N ALA A 182 5.12 26.13 18.96
CA ALA A 182 4.80 27.39 19.62
C ALA A 182 4.88 27.28 21.16
N SER A 183 4.39 26.19 21.75
CA SER A 183 4.52 25.93 23.19
C SER A 183 5.98 25.78 23.63
N LYS A 184 6.83 25.12 22.84
CA LYS A 184 8.28 25.02 23.10
C LYS A 184 8.95 26.39 23.10
N GLN A 185 8.61 27.23 22.13
CA GLN A 185 9.13 28.60 22.05
C GLN A 185 8.68 29.44 23.24
N ALA A 186 7.39 29.39 23.60
CA ALA A 186 6.86 30.10 24.77
C ALA A 186 7.52 29.63 26.07
N GLN A 187 7.70 28.32 26.24
CA GLN A 187 8.41 27.74 27.40
C GLN A 187 9.85 28.26 27.48
N THR A 188 10.56 28.39 26.36
CA THR A 188 11.93 28.93 26.32
C THR A 188 11.96 30.41 26.72
N THR A 189 11.03 31.21 26.21
CA THR A 189 10.91 32.64 26.59
C THR A 189 10.64 32.80 28.07
N VAL A 190 9.66 32.06 28.62
CA VAL A 190 9.33 32.13 30.05
C VAL A 190 10.50 31.67 30.93
N ALA A 191 11.26 30.64 30.51
CA ALA A 191 12.46 30.21 31.22
C ALA A 191 13.54 31.31 31.30
N LEU A 192 13.73 32.09 30.22
CA LEU A 192 14.65 33.23 30.23
C LEU A 192 14.17 34.35 31.16
N ASP A 193 12.87 34.62 31.21
CA ASP A 193 12.29 35.65 32.09
C ASP A 193 12.37 35.24 33.56
N VAL A 194 12.22 33.95 33.88
CA VAL A 194 12.41 33.43 35.24
C VAL A 194 13.87 33.55 35.69
N GLU A 195 14.85 33.30 34.81
CA GLU A 195 16.26 33.48 35.15
C GLU A 195 16.59 34.96 35.45
N ARG A 196 16.04 35.89 34.65
CA ARG A 196 16.15 37.34 34.92
C ARG A 196 15.50 37.72 36.26
N LEU A 197 14.33 37.15 36.55
CA LEU A 197 13.61 37.41 37.81
C LEU A 197 14.39 36.89 39.02
N LYS A 198 15.02 35.72 38.89
CA LYS A 198 15.88 35.14 39.93
C LYS A 198 17.05 36.06 40.29
N GLU A 199 17.72 36.64 39.30
CA GLU A 199 18.79 37.61 39.52
C GLU A 199 18.32 38.87 40.25
N ALA A 200 17.10 39.34 39.93
CA ALA A 200 16.50 40.50 40.61
C ALA A 200 16.12 40.17 42.07
N VAL A 201 15.45 39.05 42.30
CA VAL A 201 15.02 38.59 43.63
C VAL A 201 16.20 38.31 44.56
N ALA A 202 17.32 37.79 44.02
CA ALA A 202 18.54 37.58 44.79
C ALA A 202 19.08 38.87 45.45
N ARG A 203 18.79 40.04 44.86
CA ARG A 203 19.19 41.35 45.41
C ARG A 203 18.29 41.81 46.56
N GLU A 204 17.03 41.40 46.57
CA GLU A 204 16.01 41.86 47.53
C GLU A 204 15.96 41.04 48.83
N ARG A 205 16.67 39.90 48.92
CA ARG A 205 16.71 39.00 50.11
C ARG A 205 15.33 38.54 50.61
N ASN A 206 14.33 38.45 49.73
CA ASN A 206 13.00 37.96 50.06
C ASN A 206 12.93 36.43 49.88
N GLN A 207 12.84 35.69 50.99
CA GLN A 207 12.81 34.22 50.97
C GLN A 207 11.56 33.66 50.27
N THR A 208 10.39 34.28 50.43
CA THR A 208 9.14 33.84 49.79
C THR A 208 9.25 33.95 48.28
N LEU A 209 9.75 35.08 47.76
CA LEU A 209 9.96 35.27 46.33
C LEU A 209 10.99 34.27 45.78
N ALA A 210 12.07 34.00 46.52
CA ALA A 210 13.06 33.01 46.12
C ALA A 210 12.44 31.60 45.99
N THR A 211 11.59 31.19 46.94
CA THR A 211 10.89 29.89 46.87
C THR A 211 9.91 29.81 45.70
N LEU A 212 9.17 30.88 45.40
CA LEU A 212 8.25 30.94 44.26
C LEU A 212 8.97 30.84 42.91
N VAL A 213 10.10 31.55 42.77
CA VAL A 213 10.95 31.46 41.58
C VAL A 213 11.48 30.04 41.40
N GLN A 214 11.98 29.42 42.46
CA GLN A 214 12.47 28.05 42.43
C GLN A 214 11.38 27.04 42.04
N GLN A 215 10.15 27.20 42.57
CA GLN A 215 9.02 26.35 42.17
C GLN A 215 8.69 26.52 40.68
N THR A 216 8.68 27.76 40.19
CA THR A 216 8.39 28.07 38.78
C THR A 216 9.46 27.47 37.85
N GLU A 217 10.74 27.49 38.25
CA GLU A 217 11.82 26.81 37.51
C GLU A 217 11.56 25.30 37.40
N GLN A 218 11.16 24.65 38.50
CA GLN A 218 10.85 23.22 38.51
C GLN A 218 9.67 22.88 37.61
N ASP A 219 8.60 23.69 37.65
CA ASP A 219 7.42 23.51 36.81
C ASP A 219 7.77 23.69 35.32
N LEU A 220 8.61 24.67 34.99
CA LEU A 220 9.11 24.88 33.62
C LEU A 220 10.02 23.75 33.13
N ALA A 221 10.82 23.16 34.01
CA ALA A 221 11.64 22.00 33.69
C ALA A 221 10.77 20.76 33.40
N SER A 222 9.73 20.54 34.20
CA SER A 222 8.73 19.48 33.97
C SER A 222 7.98 19.68 32.64
N LEU A 223 7.56 20.92 32.36
CA LEU A 223 6.92 21.27 31.09
C LEU A 223 7.88 21.04 29.90
N LYS A 224 9.15 21.43 30.04
CA LYS A 224 10.17 21.19 29.01
C LYS A 224 10.29 19.72 28.68
N TYR A 225 10.44 18.87 29.71
CA TYR A 225 10.53 17.43 29.55
C TYR A 225 9.32 16.85 28.81
N SER A 226 8.11 17.31 29.17
CA SER A 226 6.86 16.88 28.52
C SER A 226 6.78 17.32 27.05
N LEU A 227 7.26 18.53 26.72
CA LEU A 227 7.28 19.05 25.35
C LEU A 227 8.37 18.39 24.48
N GLU A 228 9.53 18.06 25.07
CA GLU A 228 10.64 17.39 24.37
C GLU A 228 10.28 15.97 23.91
N TRP A 229 9.35 15.30 24.60
CA TRP A 229 8.79 14.02 24.15
C TRP A 229 8.23 14.08 22.73
N PHE A 230 7.63 15.20 22.34
CA PHE A 230 7.09 15.39 21.00
C PHE A 230 8.19 15.74 20.00
N LYS A 231 8.40 14.88 19.00
CA LYS A 231 9.30 15.15 17.87
C LYS A 231 8.59 16.05 16.86
N THR A 232 8.98 17.32 16.90
CA THR A 232 8.63 18.34 15.91
C THR A 232 9.85 18.52 15.01
N HIS A 233 9.67 18.59 13.68
CA HIS A 233 10.81 18.92 12.81
C HIS A 233 11.32 20.32 13.18
N HIS A 234 12.61 20.44 13.48
CA HIS A 234 13.29 21.73 13.47
C HIS A 234 13.31 22.17 12.00
N GLY A 235 12.56 23.23 11.70
CA GLY A 235 12.85 24.01 10.50
C GLY A 235 14.23 24.63 10.61
#